data_AF-A0A7C5QK34-F1
#
_entry.id   AF-A0A7C5QK34-F1
#
_cell.length_a   1.000
_cell.length_b   1.000
_cell.length_c   1.000
_cell.angle_alpha   90.00
_cell.angle_beta   90.00
_cell.angle_gamma   90.00
#
_symmetry.space_group_name_H-M   'P 1'
#
loop_
_entity.id
_entity.type
_entity.pdbx_description
1 polymer ?
#
loop_
_entity_poly.entity_id
_entity_poly.type
_entity_poly.pdbx_seq_one_letter_code
_entity_poly.pdbx_strand_id
1 'polypeptide(L)'
;MRRLWQGLADYVLEHDIEILFGVASFHGTDLQALREPLSWLNHHHLAPADLRVRVLEEYYQPIALLAAADIDEVAAKKAVPPLIKAYLRLGGFVGDGAYIDHDFNTTDVCLIMDTEAMSQRHKDKYTRAKAPKGRQG
;
A
#
# COMPACT_ATOMS: atom_id res chain seq x y z
N MET A 1 5.52 17.14 5.93
CA MET A 1 5.37 15.72 5.50
C MET A 1 6.65 15.07 4.95
N ARG A 2 7.54 15.76 4.20
CA ARG A 2 8.72 15.10 3.59
C ARG A 2 9.79 14.57 4.59
N ARG A 3 9.96 15.22 5.74
CA ARG A 3 11.02 14.86 6.71
C ARG A 3 10.75 13.59 7.52
N LEU A 4 9.48 13.32 7.88
CA LEU A 4 9.11 12.10 8.61
C LEU A 4 9.40 10.85 7.78
N TRP A 5 8.99 10.86 6.51
CA TRP A 5 9.22 9.75 5.59
C TRP A 5 10.70 9.57 5.24
N GLN A 6 11.49 10.65 5.22
CA GLN A 6 12.95 10.54 5.08
C GLN A 6 13.58 9.91 6.32
N GLY A 7 13.23 10.38 7.53
CA GLY A 7 13.75 9.78 8.75
C GLY A 7 13.37 8.31 8.92
N LEU A 8 12.14 7.93 8.55
CA LEU A 8 11.73 6.52 8.55
C LEU A 8 12.55 5.70 7.56
N ALA A 9 12.81 6.21 6.36
CA ALA A 9 13.63 5.52 5.37
C ALA A 9 15.08 5.37 5.85
N ASP A 10 15.67 6.42 6.43
CA ASP A 10 17.03 6.38 6.99
C ASP A 10 17.12 5.35 8.13
N TYR A 11 16.13 5.33 9.03
CA TYR A 11 16.06 4.37 10.14
C TYR A 11 15.97 2.92 9.66
N VAL A 12 15.09 2.65 8.68
CA VAL A 12 14.95 1.31 8.08
C VAL A 12 16.26 0.83 7.47
N LEU A 13 16.97 1.71 6.78
CA LEU A 13 18.25 1.39 6.15
C LEU A 13 19.38 1.21 7.17
N GLU A 14 19.41 2.00 8.24
CA GLU A 14 20.42 1.90 9.30
C GLU A 14 20.29 0.61 10.13
N HIS A 15 19.06 0.10 10.27
CA HIS A 15 18.76 -1.06 11.10
C HIS A 15 18.51 -2.35 10.32
N ASP A 16 18.78 -2.38 9.02
CA ASP A 16 18.54 -3.53 8.14
C ASP A 16 17.14 -4.15 8.32
N ILE A 17 16.13 -3.30 8.50
CA ILE A 17 14.74 -3.75 8.68
C ILE A 17 14.26 -4.27 7.33
N GLU A 18 13.97 -5.56 7.21
CA GLU A 18 13.58 -6.22 5.95
C GLU A 18 12.10 -6.03 5.59
N ILE A 19 11.23 -5.94 6.60
CA ILE A 19 9.78 -5.87 6.39
C ILE A 19 9.18 -4.77 7.27
N LEU A 20 8.42 -3.88 6.64
CA LEU A 20 7.51 -2.97 7.33
C LEU A 20 6.07 -3.44 7.13
N PHE A 21 5.34 -3.62 8.21
CA PHE A 21 3.93 -3.99 8.15
C PHE A 21 3.08 -3.23 9.17
N GLY A 22 1.78 -3.18 8.92
CA GLY A 22 0.82 -2.57 9.82
C GLY A 22 -0.58 -2.60 9.24
N VAL A 23 -1.49 -1.88 9.89
CA VAL A 23 -2.87 -1.73 9.44
C VAL A 23 -3.06 -0.33 8.87
N ALA A 24 -3.78 -0.24 7.76
CA ALA A 24 -4.26 1.02 7.23
C ALA A 24 -5.73 0.90 6.86
N SER A 25 -6.45 2.01 7.04
CA SER A 25 -7.89 1.98 7.14
C SER A 25 -8.57 2.85 6.10
N PHE A 26 -9.68 2.35 5.58
CA PHE A 26 -10.72 3.12 4.93
C PHE A 26 -11.71 3.62 5.98
N HIS A 27 -12.24 4.82 5.80
CA HIS A 27 -13.36 5.26 6.61
C HIS A 27 -14.66 4.59 6.13
N GLY A 28 -15.48 4.14 7.08
CA GLY A 28 -16.74 3.46 6.83
C GLY A 28 -16.64 1.95 6.95
N THR A 29 -17.80 1.35 7.20
CA THR A 29 -17.99 -0.09 7.45
C THR A 29 -18.84 -0.77 6.37
N ASP A 30 -19.31 -0.01 5.37
CA ASP A 30 -20.03 -0.53 4.22
C ASP A 30 -19.05 -0.93 3.10
N LEU A 31 -18.84 -2.24 2.95
CA LEU A 31 -17.98 -2.80 1.91
C LEU A 31 -18.49 -2.50 0.49
N GLN A 32 -19.80 -2.38 0.28
CA GLN A 32 -20.34 -2.06 -1.04
C GLN A 32 -20.04 -0.61 -1.43
N ALA A 33 -20.04 0.31 -0.46
CA ALA A 33 -19.57 1.67 -0.68
C ALA A 33 -18.05 1.73 -0.98
N LEU A 34 -17.27 0.77 -0.44
CA LEU A 34 -15.83 0.66 -0.62
C LEU A 34 -15.39 -0.30 -1.75
N ARG A 35 -16.34 -0.85 -2.53
CA ARG A 35 -16.07 -1.93 -3.50
C ARG A 35 -15.04 -1.56 -4.55
N GLU A 36 -15.04 -0.32 -5.03
CA GLU A 36 -14.11 0.17 -6.06
C GLU A 36 -12.66 0.18 -5.55
N PRO A 37 -12.30 0.93 -4.49
CA PRO A 37 -10.92 0.95 -4.01
C PRO A 37 -10.44 -0.40 -3.47
N LEU A 38 -11.30 -1.17 -2.79
CA LEU A 38 -10.92 -2.48 -2.24
C LEU A 38 -10.60 -3.49 -3.37
N SER A 39 -11.47 -3.56 -4.39
CA SER A 39 -11.23 -4.46 -5.53
C SER A 39 -9.99 -4.02 -6.30
N TRP A 40 -9.81 -2.71 -6.49
CA TRP A 40 -8.61 -2.19 -7.16
C TRP A 40 -7.33 -2.58 -6.41
N LEU A 41 -7.30 -2.45 -5.08
CA LEU A 41 -6.17 -2.89 -4.26
C LEU A 41 -5.92 -4.40 -4.40
N ASN A 42 -6.97 -5.22 -4.36
CA ASN A 42 -6.82 -6.66 -4.51
C ASN A 42 -6.19 -7.05 -5.86
N HIS A 43 -6.67 -6.49 -6.96
CA HIS A 43 -6.20 -6.88 -8.29
C HIS A 43 -4.80 -6.33 -8.63
N HIS A 44 -4.39 -5.21 -8.05
CA HIS A 44 -3.15 -4.51 -8.43
C HIS A 44 -2.05 -4.57 -7.37
N HIS A 45 -2.41 -4.81 -6.11
CA HIS A 45 -1.52 -4.63 -4.96
C HIS A 45 -1.62 -5.76 -3.93
N LEU A 46 -2.32 -6.86 -4.21
CA LEU A 46 -2.30 -8.03 -3.34
C LEU A 46 -0.87 -8.58 -3.21
N ALA A 47 -0.45 -8.83 -1.98
CA ALA A 47 0.88 -9.34 -1.67
C ALA A 47 1.15 -10.69 -2.37
N PRO A 48 2.40 -10.98 -2.74
CA PRO A 48 2.80 -12.31 -3.19
C PRO A 48 2.62 -13.33 -2.06
N ALA A 49 2.44 -14.61 -2.40
CA ALA A 49 1.92 -15.62 -1.46
C ALA A 49 2.78 -15.80 -0.19
N ASP A 50 4.09 -15.60 -0.30
CA ASP A 50 5.09 -15.66 0.77
C ASP A 50 5.01 -14.48 1.76
N LEU A 51 4.49 -13.33 1.32
CA LEU A 51 4.30 -12.13 2.15
C LEU A 51 2.82 -11.84 2.45
N ARG A 52 1.91 -12.66 1.93
CA ARG A 52 0.46 -12.40 2.00
C ARG A 52 -0.10 -12.79 3.35
N VAL A 53 -0.23 -11.78 4.21
CA VAL A 53 -1.06 -11.87 5.41
C VAL A 53 -2.52 -12.03 5.01
N ARG A 54 -3.25 -12.92 5.69
CA ARG A 54 -4.68 -13.13 5.51
C ARG A 54 -5.41 -12.80 6.81
N VAL A 55 -6.55 -12.13 6.70
CA VAL A 55 -7.45 -11.90 7.83
C VAL A 55 -7.94 -13.24 8.39
N LEU A 56 -8.08 -13.34 9.72
CA LEU A 56 -8.60 -14.54 10.36
C LEU A 56 -10.01 -14.88 9.83
N GLU A 57 -10.29 -16.18 9.69
CA GLU A 57 -11.51 -16.67 9.04
C GLU A 57 -12.79 -16.10 9.66
N GLU A 58 -12.84 -15.98 10.99
CA GLU A 58 -13.99 -15.44 11.73
C GLU A 58 -14.28 -13.95 11.46
N TYR A 59 -13.30 -13.21 10.95
CA TYR A 59 -13.42 -11.79 10.63
C TYR A 59 -13.25 -11.49 9.13
N TYR A 60 -13.02 -12.51 8.31
CA TYR A 60 -12.63 -12.35 6.92
C TYR A 60 -13.72 -11.66 6.11
N GLN A 61 -13.36 -10.55 5.48
CA GLN A 61 -14.20 -9.91 4.46
C GLN A 61 -13.47 -9.89 3.12
N PRO A 62 -14.09 -10.37 2.03
CA PRO A 62 -13.46 -10.34 0.72
C PRO A 62 -13.31 -8.90 0.24
N ILE A 63 -12.13 -8.59 -0.31
CA ILE A 63 -11.84 -7.27 -0.89
C ILE A 63 -11.89 -7.28 -2.43
N ALA A 64 -12.04 -8.45 -3.05
CA ALA A 64 -12.24 -8.63 -4.49
C ALA A 64 -13.74 -8.61 -4.86
N LEU A 65 -14.41 -7.49 -4.62
CA LEU A 65 -15.87 -7.35 -4.76
C LEU A 65 -16.33 -7.15 -6.22
N LEU A 66 -15.41 -6.75 -7.10
CA LEU A 66 -15.63 -6.54 -8.52
C LEU A 66 -14.59 -7.33 -9.34
N ALA A 67 -14.98 -7.75 -10.54
CA ALA A 67 -14.01 -8.22 -11.52
C ALA A 67 -13.13 -7.04 -11.98
N ALA A 68 -11.88 -7.33 -12.38
CA ALA A 68 -10.93 -6.29 -12.77
C ALA A 68 -11.46 -5.39 -13.92
N ALA A 69 -12.26 -5.94 -14.82
CA ALA A 69 -12.85 -5.22 -15.94
C ALA A 69 -13.99 -4.26 -15.55
N ASP A 70 -14.60 -4.45 -14.38
CA ASP A 70 -15.75 -3.69 -13.90
C ASP A 70 -15.36 -2.53 -12.96
N ILE A 71 -14.06 -2.35 -12.72
CA ILE A 71 -13.54 -1.33 -11.80
C ILE A 71 -13.38 -0.01 -12.54
N ASP A 72 -13.94 1.06 -11.98
CA ASP A 72 -13.57 2.42 -12.36
C ASP A 72 -12.24 2.76 -11.67
N GLU A 73 -11.13 2.53 -12.37
CA GLU A 73 -9.79 2.77 -11.82
C GLU A 73 -9.56 4.20 -11.35
N VAL A 74 -10.19 5.19 -12.01
CA VAL A 74 -10.01 6.60 -11.65
C VAL A 74 -10.70 6.88 -10.33
N ALA A 75 -11.95 6.45 -10.19
CA ALA A 75 -12.70 6.57 -8.94
C ALA A 75 -12.04 5.77 -7.80
N ALA A 76 -11.64 4.53 -8.07
CA ALA A 76 -10.97 3.67 -7.10
C ALA A 76 -9.68 4.31 -6.57
N LYS A 77 -8.75 4.69 -7.46
CA LYS A 77 -7.50 5.36 -7.06
C LYS A 77 -7.77 6.66 -6.32
N LYS A 78 -8.81 7.43 -6.68
CA LYS A 78 -9.16 8.65 -5.94
C LYS A 78 -9.61 8.33 -4.51
N ALA A 79 -10.42 7.29 -4.33
CA ALA A 79 -10.98 6.86 -3.06
C ALA A 79 -9.95 6.23 -2.10
N VAL A 80 -8.83 5.69 -2.58
CA VAL A 80 -7.80 5.13 -1.69
C VAL A 80 -7.22 6.24 -0.77
N PRO A 81 -7.18 6.02 0.56
CA PRO A 81 -6.61 6.96 1.53
C PRO A 81 -5.16 7.39 1.20
N PRO A 82 -4.76 8.63 1.52
CA PRO A 82 -3.41 9.13 1.27
C PRO A 82 -2.30 8.29 1.90
N LEU A 83 -2.55 7.70 3.08
CA LEU A 83 -1.58 6.86 3.78
C LEU A 83 -1.32 5.56 3.01
N ILE A 84 -2.38 4.85 2.60
CA ILE A 84 -2.28 3.64 1.77
C ILE A 84 -1.52 3.97 0.48
N LYS A 85 -1.88 5.05 -0.22
CA LYS A 85 -1.16 5.53 -1.41
C LYS A 85 0.34 5.77 -1.17
N ALA A 86 0.75 6.18 0.02
CA ALA A 86 2.16 6.41 0.32
C ALA A 86 2.94 5.08 0.31
N TYR A 87 2.41 4.05 0.97
CA TYR A 87 3.00 2.70 0.96
C TYR A 87 3.04 2.09 -0.44
N LEU A 88 1.94 2.16 -1.19
CA LEU A 88 1.89 1.60 -2.56
C LEU A 88 2.94 2.24 -3.48
N ARG A 89 3.18 3.56 -3.36
CA ARG A 89 4.24 4.25 -4.12
C ARG A 89 5.65 3.76 -3.76
N LEU A 90 5.85 3.30 -2.54
CA LEU A 90 7.11 2.74 -2.08
C LEU A 90 7.25 1.25 -2.41
N GLY A 91 6.22 0.61 -2.97
CA GLY A 91 6.23 -0.81 -3.31
C GLY A 91 5.50 -1.69 -2.31
N GLY A 92 4.74 -1.09 -1.39
CA GLY A 92 3.88 -1.85 -0.48
C GLY A 92 2.73 -2.57 -1.20
N PHE A 93 2.24 -3.60 -0.52
CA PHE A 93 1.16 -4.48 -0.89
C PHE A 93 0.08 -4.48 0.19
N VAL A 94 -1.09 -5.03 -0.14
CA VAL A 94 -2.16 -5.34 0.80
C VAL A 94 -2.25 -6.84 1.06
N GLY A 95 -2.69 -7.20 2.27
CA GLY A 95 -3.06 -8.57 2.62
C GLY A 95 -4.36 -9.04 1.94
N ASP A 96 -4.70 -10.31 2.16
CA ASP A 96 -5.94 -10.94 1.73
C ASP A 96 -7.04 -10.72 2.76
N GLY A 97 -8.09 -10.02 2.31
CA GLY A 97 -9.26 -9.67 3.09
C GLY A 97 -9.11 -8.36 3.86
N ALA A 98 -10.24 -7.90 4.40
CA ALA A 98 -10.33 -6.76 5.28
C ALA A 98 -10.98 -7.14 6.61
N TYR A 99 -10.69 -6.35 7.64
CA TYR A 99 -11.36 -6.38 8.93
C TYR A 99 -12.31 -5.19 9.03
N ILE A 100 -13.56 -5.40 9.46
CA ILE A 100 -14.50 -4.29 9.70
C ILE A 100 -14.41 -3.92 11.18
N ASP A 101 -13.86 -2.74 11.46
CA ASP A 101 -13.78 -2.19 12.80
C ASP A 101 -14.98 -1.26 13.04
N HIS A 102 -15.99 -1.79 13.73
CA HIS A 102 -17.20 -1.02 14.07
C HIS A 102 -16.96 0.04 15.14
N ASP A 103 -15.98 -0.15 16.02
CA ASP A 103 -15.69 0.79 17.11
C ASP A 103 -15.02 2.07 16.57
N PHE A 104 -14.17 1.91 15.54
CA PHE A 104 -13.49 3.02 14.87
C PHE A 104 -14.19 3.48 13.59
N ASN A 105 -15.27 2.80 13.17
CA ASN A 105 -15.99 3.03 11.92
C ASN A 105 -15.06 3.00 10.70
N THR A 106 -14.27 1.93 10.61
CA THR A 106 -13.30 1.71 9.54
C THR A 106 -13.36 0.32 8.93
N THR A 107 -12.83 0.21 7.73
CA THR A 107 -12.51 -1.06 7.08
C THR A 107 -11.00 -1.13 6.88
N ASP A 108 -10.38 -2.10 7.51
CA ASP A 108 -8.94 -2.19 7.69
C ASP A 108 -8.33 -3.22 6.77
N VAL A 109 -7.20 -2.85 6.15
CA VAL A 109 -6.38 -3.74 5.35
C VAL A 109 -4.98 -3.81 5.95
N CYS A 110 -4.39 -5.00 5.97
CA CYS A 110 -2.99 -5.15 6.32
C CYS A 110 -2.13 -4.59 5.18
N LEU A 111 -1.20 -3.70 5.48
CA LEU A 111 -0.15 -3.26 4.56
C LEU A 111 1.15 -3.96 4.91
N ILE A 112 1.82 -4.45 3.87
CA ILE A 112 3.14 -5.06 3.96
C ILE A 112 4.05 -4.39 2.92
N MET A 113 5.28 -4.08 3.29
CA MET A 113 6.28 -3.54 2.39
C MET A 113 7.61 -4.21 2.65
N ASP A 114 8.12 -4.85 1.61
CA ASP A 114 9.50 -5.33 1.54
C ASP A 114 10.44 -4.12 1.35
N THR A 115 11.37 -3.96 2.29
CA THR A 115 12.29 -2.82 2.29
C THR A 115 13.45 -3.01 1.32
N GLU A 116 13.71 -4.22 0.83
CA GLU A 116 14.68 -4.47 -0.25
C GLU A 116 14.14 -3.84 -1.55
N ALA A 117 12.86 -4.04 -1.84
CA ALA A 117 12.16 -3.37 -2.94
C ALA A 117 12.14 -1.84 -2.77
N MET A 118 11.99 -1.35 -1.53
CA MET A 118 12.10 0.08 -1.21
C MET A 118 13.52 0.61 -1.46
N SER A 119 14.55 -0.12 -1.01
CA SER A 119 15.97 0.23 -1.13
C SER A 119 16.39 0.35 -2.59
N GLN A 120 15.95 -0.57 -3.45
CA GLN A 120 16.25 -0.51 -4.88
C GLN A 120 15.62 0.74 -5.53
N ARG A 121 14.34 1.04 -5.27
CA ARG A 121 13.69 2.25 -5.78
C ARG A 121 14.26 3.55 -5.20
N HIS A 122 14.68 3.52 -3.94
CA HIS A 122 15.34 4.66 -3.30
C HIS A 122 16.70 4.92 -3.94
N LYS A 123 17.49 3.88 -4.19
CA LYS A 123 18.75 3.94 -4.95
C LYS A 123 18.52 4.51 -6.35
N ASP A 124 17.52 4.03 -7.09
CA ASP A 124 17.19 4.53 -8.45
C ASP A 124 16.79 6.01 -8.45
N LYS A 125 16.10 6.46 -7.40
CA LYS A 125 15.71 7.88 -7.24
C LYS A 125 16.93 8.76 -6.91
N TYR A 126 17.85 8.25 -6.09
CA TYR A 126 19.10 8.95 -5.76
C TYR A 126 20.07 9.01 -6.94
N THR A 127 20.23 7.92 -7.70
CA THR A 127 21.10 7.88 -8.89
C THR A 127 20.57 8.80 -10.00
N ARG A 128 19.25 8.82 -10.23
CA ARG A 128 18.61 9.74 -11.17
C ARG A 128 18.70 11.21 -10.76
N ALA A 129 18.68 11.52 -9.45
CA ALA A 129 18.91 12.87 -8.95
C ALA A 129 20.38 13.34 -9.08
N LYS A 130 21.33 12.40 -9.26
CA LYS A 130 22.76 12.66 -9.46
C LYS A 130 23.21 12.72 -10.92
N ALA A 131 22.34 12.46 -11.90
CA ALA A 131 22.69 12.56 -13.31
C ALA A 131 23.10 14.02 -13.64
N PRO A 132 24.33 14.30 -14.08
CA PRO A 132 24.75 15.66 -14.40
C PRO A 132 23.95 16.16 -15.61
N LYS A 133 23.41 17.38 -15.51
CA LYS A 133 22.87 18.10 -16.67
C LYS A 133 24.02 18.25 -17.67
N GLY A 134 24.00 17.44 -18.72
CA GLY A 134 24.92 17.55 -19.85
C GLY A 134 24.84 18.97 -20.41
N ARG A 135 25.94 19.72 -20.27
CA ARG A 135 26.17 20.98 -20.97
C ARG A 135 26.28 20.65 -22.45
N GLN A 136 25.30 21.07 -23.25
CA GLN A 136 25.45 21.15 -24.70
C GLN A 136 26.42 22.30 -24.99
N GLY A 137 27.54 21.98 -25.61
CA GLY A 137 28.45 22.95 -26.22
C GLY A 137 28.02 23.28 -27.63
#